data_AF-A0AAV5SEZ6-F1
#
_entry.id   AF-A0AAV5SEZ6-F1
#
_cell.length_a   1.000
_cell.length_b   1.000
_cell.length_c   1.000
_cell.angle_alpha   90.00
_cell.angle_beta   90.00
_cell.angle_gamma   90.00
#
_symmetry.space_group_name_H-M   'P 1'
#
loop_
_entity.id
_entity.type
_entity.pdbx_description
1 polymer ?
#
loop_
_entity_poly.entity_id
_entity_poly.type
_entity_poly.pdbx_seq_one_letter_code
_entity_poly.pdbx_strand_id
1 'polypeptide(L)'
;MSEYFIPLLLQYFLDDFALALFTLATVLCLLVLYCLIKLKNFLHSALRKYLIYIQVLIFLADFHMHILFDGFPLFPILAGYCNGLLCGTQLPGIFILFTGNVFVAIVMCLIYRHQSIILAGHRLKFNPPLSVFPTYCLLVFLSQPGCTIDFV
;
A
#
# COMPACT_ATOMS: atom_id res chain seq x y z
N MET A 1 36.22 1.22 -2.61
CA MET A 1 34.85 1.23 -2.06
C MET A 1 34.99 1.14 -0.57
N SER A 2 34.62 2.18 0.16
CA SER A 2 34.55 2.13 1.62
C SER A 2 33.37 1.24 2.00
N GLU A 3 33.65 0.07 2.57
CA GLU A 3 32.64 -0.80 3.13
C GLU A 3 31.94 -0.04 4.26
N TYR A 4 30.71 0.43 3.99
CA TYR A 4 29.85 1.00 5.01
C TYR A 4 29.39 -0.12 5.91
N PHE A 5 30.18 -0.42 6.94
CA PHE A 5 29.80 -1.37 7.97
C PHE A 5 28.77 -0.72 8.89
N ILE A 6 27.51 -1.14 8.76
CA ILE A 6 26.51 -0.90 9.79
C ILE A 6 26.92 -1.74 11.00
N PRO A 7 27.07 -1.16 12.20
CA PRO A 7 27.38 -1.95 13.38
C PRO A 7 26.26 -2.96 13.62
N LEU A 8 26.61 -4.23 13.83
CA LEU A 8 25.67 -5.33 14.08
C LEU A 8 24.59 -4.98 15.12
N LEU A 9 24.98 -4.27 16.19
CA LEU A 9 24.06 -3.81 17.22
C LEU A 9 22.94 -2.90 16.68
N LEU A 10 23.27 -1.99 15.75
CA LEU A 10 22.30 -1.10 15.14
C LEU A 10 21.36 -1.85 14.20
N GLN A 11 21.88 -2.85 13.48
CA GLN A 11 21.06 -3.71 12.64
C GLN A 11 20.02 -4.46 13.47
N TYR A 12 20.43 -5.18 14.52
CA TYR A 12 19.49 -5.87 15.42
C TYR A 12 18.44 -4.93 16.02
N PHE A 13 18.84 -3.73 16.41
CA PHE A 13 17.91 -2.74 16.95
C PHE A 13 16.87 -2.29 15.90
N LEU A 14 17.29 -2.05 14.65
CA LEU A 14 16.39 -1.66 13.57
C LEU A 14 15.43 -2.80 13.20
N ASP A 15 15.92 -4.04 13.17
CA ASP A 15 15.13 -5.23 12.86
C ASP A 15 14.05 -5.45 13.94
N ASP A 16 14.44 -5.41 15.22
CA ASP A 16 13.51 -5.53 16.35
C ASP A 16 12.48 -4.40 16.36
N PHE A 17 12.91 -3.17 16.06
CA PHE A 17 12.03 -2.01 15.98
C PHE A 17 11.03 -2.12 14.81
N ALA A 18 11.49 -2.54 13.64
CA ALA A 18 10.64 -2.74 12.47
C ALA A 18 9.63 -3.87 12.70
N LEU A 19 10.05 -4.97 13.33
CA LEU A 19 9.15 -6.06 13.72
C LEU A 19 8.08 -5.58 14.72
N ALA A 20 8.47 -4.77 15.70
CA ALA A 20 7.53 -4.18 16.66
C ALA A 20 6.50 -3.24 15.96
N LEU A 21 6.95 -2.42 15.02
CA LEU A 21 6.05 -1.58 14.22
C LEU A 21 5.11 -2.42 13.34
N PHE A 22 5.64 -3.43 12.65
CA PHE A 22 4.84 -4.31 11.80
C PHE A 22 3.78 -5.08 12.59
N THR A 23 4.14 -5.61 13.76
CA THR A 23 3.19 -6.33 14.63
C THR A 23 2.10 -5.39 15.15
N LEU A 24 2.45 -4.19 15.61
CA LEU A 24 1.48 -3.17 16.02
C LEU A 24 0.56 -2.77 14.86
N ALA A 25 1.12 -2.48 13.69
CA ALA A 25 0.37 -2.11 12.49
C ALA A 25 -0.59 -3.23 12.07
N THR A 26 -0.15 -4.48 12.11
CA THR A 26 -0.97 -5.66 11.79
C THR A 26 -2.14 -5.79 12.76
N VAL A 27 -1.92 -5.66 14.07
CA VAL A 27 -2.99 -5.72 15.08
C VAL A 27 -4.02 -4.60 14.86
N LEU A 28 -3.56 -3.38 14.61
CA LEU A 28 -4.44 -2.24 14.30
C LEU A 28 -5.22 -2.46 12.99
N CYS A 29 -4.58 -2.99 11.95
CA CYS A 29 -5.23 -3.32 10.68
C CYS A 29 -6.33 -4.36 10.85
N LEU A 30 -6.07 -5.43 11.61
CA LEU A 30 -7.06 -6.46 11.92
C LEU A 30 -8.22 -5.90 12.76
N LEU A 31 -7.93 -5.03 13.73
CA LEU A 31 -8.95 -4.35 14.51
C LEU A 31 -9.85 -3.47 13.62
N VAL A 32 -9.26 -2.67 12.73
CA VAL A 32 -10.01 -1.83 11.79
C VAL A 32 -10.85 -2.69 10.84
N LEU A 33 -10.28 -3.76 10.29
CA LEU A 33 -11.01 -4.69 9.41
C LEU A 33 -12.17 -5.36 10.16
N TYR A 34 -11.94 -5.80 11.39
CA TYR A 34 -12.98 -6.37 12.24
C TYR A 34 -14.08 -5.36 12.55
N CYS A 35 -13.73 -4.12 12.91
CA CYS A 35 -14.67 -3.03 13.11
C CYS A 35 -15.47 -2.75 11.82
N LEU A 36 -14.81 -2.68 10.66
CA LEU A 36 -15.45 -2.49 9.37
C LEU A 36 -16.37 -3.66 9.00
N ILE A 37 -16.08 -4.90 9.43
CA ILE A 37 -16.93 -6.06 9.18
C ILE A 37 -18.13 -6.10 10.14
N LYS A 38 -17.89 -5.88 11.44
CA LYS A 38 -18.88 -6.05 12.50
C LYS A 38 -19.80 -4.85 12.69
N LEU A 39 -19.27 -3.63 12.56
CA LEU A 39 -20.04 -2.40 12.73
C LEU A 39 -20.82 -2.09 11.45
N LYS A 40 -21.93 -2.81 11.25
CA LYS A 40 -22.81 -2.70 10.08
C LYS A 40 -23.66 -1.40 10.07
N ASN A 41 -23.46 -0.49 11.02
CA ASN A 41 -24.36 0.65 11.23
C ASN A 41 -24.27 1.72 10.13
N PHE A 42 -25.40 1.84 9.42
CA PHE A 42 -26.04 3.03 8.82
C PHE A 42 -25.33 3.93 7.79
N LEU A 43 -24.03 3.84 7.51
CA LEU A 43 -23.40 4.75 6.54
C LEU A 43 -22.81 4.06 5.30
N HIS A 44 -23.40 4.36 4.14
CA HIS A 44 -22.97 4.09 2.76
C HIS A 44 -22.23 2.75 2.51
N SER A 45 -23.01 1.72 2.14
CA SER A 45 -22.54 0.37 1.78
C SER A 45 -21.43 0.35 0.71
N ALA A 46 -21.37 1.33 -0.18
CA ALA A 46 -20.32 1.45 -1.18
C ALA A 46 -18.98 1.96 -0.60
N LEU A 47 -19.00 2.97 0.27
CA LEU A 47 -17.79 3.51 0.90
C LEU A 47 -17.09 2.45 1.75
N ARG A 48 -17.87 1.63 2.45
CA ARG A 48 -17.35 0.49 3.20
C ARG A 48 -16.57 -0.52 2.33
N LYS A 49 -17.04 -0.80 1.12
CA LYS A 49 -16.34 -1.70 0.19
C LYS A 49 -14.97 -1.15 -0.20
N TYR A 50 -14.90 0.15 -0.47
CA TYR A 50 -13.63 0.82 -0.75
C TYR A 50 -12.67 0.77 0.44
N LEU A 51 -13.16 1.04 1.66
CA LEU A 51 -12.31 0.98 2.86
C LEU A 51 -11.79 -0.43 3.15
N ILE A 52 -12.63 -1.47 2.99
CA ILE A 52 -12.19 -2.86 3.14
C ILE A 52 -11.14 -3.21 2.07
N TYR A 53 -11.36 -2.79 0.82
CA TYR A 53 -10.42 -3.01 -0.27
C TYR A 53 -9.06 -2.34 -0.01
N ILE A 54 -9.06 -1.07 0.43
CA ILE A 54 -7.84 -0.36 0.82
C ILE A 54 -7.13 -1.09 1.96
N GLN A 55 -7.86 -1.53 2.99
CA GLN A 55 -7.27 -2.22 4.14
C GLN A 55 -6.57 -3.53 3.75
N VAL A 56 -7.20 -4.31 2.85
CA VAL A 56 -6.63 -5.56 2.35
C VAL A 56 -5.37 -5.30 1.51
N LEU A 57 -5.39 -4.26 0.65
CA LEU A 57 -4.22 -3.89 -0.14
C LEU A 57 -3.05 -3.41 0.71
N ILE A 58 -3.31 -2.60 1.74
CA ILE A 58 -2.27 -2.16 2.68
C ILE A 58 -1.66 -3.36 3.39
N PHE A 59 -2.50 -4.28 3.89
CA PHE A 59 -2.02 -5.50 4.54
C PHE A 59 -1.16 -6.36 3.60
N LEU A 60 -1.55 -6.51 2.33
CA LEU A 60 -0.76 -7.22 1.32
C LEU A 60 0.57 -6.51 1.03
N ALA A 61 0.57 -5.17 0.96
CA ALA A 61 1.79 -4.38 0.74
C ALA A 61 2.75 -4.51 1.93
N ASP A 62 2.25 -4.41 3.16
CA ASP A 62 3.04 -4.55 4.38
C ASP A 62 3.60 -5.97 4.51
N PHE A 63 2.78 -6.99 4.25
CA PHE A 63 3.21 -8.39 4.23
C PHE A 63 4.31 -8.61 3.18
N HIS A 64 4.15 -8.04 1.98
CA HIS A 64 5.13 -8.15 0.91
C HIS A 64 6.46 -7.48 1.30
N MET A 65 6.43 -6.29 1.91
CA MET A 65 7.65 -5.58 2.29
C MET A 65 8.35 -6.20 3.50
N HIS A 66 7.62 -6.55 4.55
CA HIS A 66 8.22 -7.03 5.80
C HIS A 66 8.55 -8.51 5.81
N ILE A 67 7.74 -9.38 5.19
CA ILE A 67 7.96 -10.84 5.26
C ILE A 67 8.64 -11.37 4.00
N LEU A 68 8.26 -10.85 2.83
CA LEU A 68 8.77 -11.35 1.55
C LEU A 68 10.10 -10.70 1.15
N PHE A 69 10.25 -9.39 1.35
CA PHE A 69 11.47 -8.67 1.01
C PHE A 69 12.38 -8.43 2.22
N ASP A 70 11.80 -8.22 3.41
CA ASP A 70 12.54 -7.84 4.62
C ASP A 70 13.57 -6.73 4.31
N GLY A 71 13.03 -5.67 3.70
CA GLY A 71 13.81 -4.63 3.05
C GLY A 71 13.98 -3.38 3.91
N PHE A 72 15.22 -2.96 4.14
CA PHE A 72 15.56 -1.75 4.89
C PHE A 72 16.17 -0.69 3.97
N PRO A 73 15.59 0.52 3.89
CA PRO A 73 16.24 1.62 3.17
C PRO A 73 17.50 2.06 3.93
N LEU A 74 18.63 2.08 3.24
CA LEU A 74 19.94 2.39 3.78
C LEU A 74 20.21 3.90 3.73
N PHE A 75 19.63 4.69 4.64
CA PHE A 75 20.01 6.12 4.69
C PHE A 75 21.51 6.29 5.00
N PRO A 76 22.23 7.21 4.31
CA PRO A 76 21.76 8.19 3.33
C PRO A 76 21.83 7.73 1.86
N ILE A 77 22.26 6.51 1.60
CA ILE A 77 22.41 5.97 0.24
C ILE A 77 21.01 5.60 -0.28
N LEU A 78 20.71 5.91 -1.54
CA LEU A 78 19.45 5.49 -2.16
C LEU A 78 19.51 4.00 -2.55
N ALA A 79 19.77 3.14 -1.57
CA ALA A 79 19.86 1.69 -1.69
C ALA A 79 19.02 1.05 -0.59
N GLY A 80 18.64 -0.21 -0.79
CA GLY A 80 17.95 -1.00 0.22
C GLY A 80 18.72 -2.29 0.48
N TYR A 81 18.92 -2.62 1.75
CA TYR A 81 19.29 -3.98 2.13
C TYR A 81 18.03 -4.83 2.10
N CYS A 82 18.12 -6.07 1.64
CA CYS A 82 16.98 -6.96 1.56
C CYS A 82 17.46 -8.39 1.87
N ASN A 83 16.74 -9.07 2.76
CA ASN A 83 17.12 -10.40 3.27
C ASN A 83 15.94 -11.40 3.23
N GLY A 84 14.84 -11.02 2.59
CA GLY A 84 13.63 -11.84 2.52
C GLY A 84 13.66 -12.89 1.42
N LEU A 85 12.62 -13.73 1.41
CA LEU A 85 12.46 -14.86 0.47
C LEU A 85 12.50 -14.44 -1.01
N LEU A 86 12.04 -13.23 -1.33
CA LEU A 86 11.97 -12.71 -2.69
C LEU A 86 13.16 -11.85 -3.10
N CYS A 87 14.18 -11.73 -2.24
CA CYS A 87 15.29 -10.81 -2.50
C CYS A 87 16.11 -11.15 -3.75
N GLY A 88 16.16 -12.43 -4.13
CA GLY A 88 16.80 -12.88 -5.37
C GLY A 88 15.92 -12.80 -6.63
N THR A 89 14.69 -12.28 -6.51
CA THR A 89 13.74 -12.22 -7.63
C THR A 89 13.54 -10.78 -8.11
N GLN A 90 13.40 -10.59 -9.43
CA GLN A 90 13.14 -9.29 -10.04
C GLN A 90 11.67 -8.82 -9.89
N LEU A 91 11.05 -9.08 -8.72
CA LEU A 91 9.64 -8.75 -8.47
C LEU A 91 9.40 -7.54 -7.52
N PRO A 92 10.27 -6.52 -7.40
CA PRO A 92 9.94 -5.35 -6.57
C PRO A 92 8.77 -4.54 -7.15
N GLY A 93 8.44 -4.72 -8.43
CA GLY A 93 7.29 -4.08 -9.08
C GLY A 93 5.94 -4.43 -8.44
N ILE A 94 5.82 -5.57 -7.74
CA ILE A 94 4.58 -5.94 -7.05
C ILE A 94 4.27 -4.97 -5.92
N PHE A 95 5.28 -4.48 -5.18
CA PHE A 95 5.07 -3.48 -4.15
C PHE A 95 4.54 -2.17 -4.75
N ILE A 96 5.16 -1.69 -5.84
CA ILE A 96 4.72 -0.49 -6.57
C ILE A 96 3.27 -0.64 -7.03
N LEU A 97 2.91 -1.84 -7.51
CA LEU A 97 1.54 -2.16 -7.91
C LEU A 97 0.57 -2.07 -6.71
N PHE A 98 0.91 -2.63 -5.55
CA PHE A 98 0.05 -2.56 -4.36
C PHE A 98 -0.10 -1.12 -3.86
N THR A 99 1.00 -0.37 -3.69
CA THR A 99 0.97 1.01 -3.21
C THR A 99 0.22 1.93 -4.18
N GLY A 100 0.42 1.74 -5.49
CA GLY A 100 -0.33 2.47 -6.51
C GLY A 100 -1.83 2.16 -6.47
N ASN A 101 -2.20 0.90 -6.27
CA ASN A 101 -3.61 0.52 -6.09
C ASN A 101 -4.24 1.13 -4.83
N VAL A 102 -3.49 1.20 -3.73
CA VAL A 102 -3.93 1.90 -2.50
C VAL A 102 -4.20 3.37 -2.81
N PHE A 103 -3.27 4.05 -3.47
CA PHE A 103 -3.42 5.46 -3.84
C PHE A 103 -4.68 5.70 -4.68
N VAL A 104 -4.88 4.89 -5.73
CA VAL A 104 -6.08 4.96 -6.57
C VAL A 104 -7.35 4.74 -5.77
N ALA A 105 -7.37 3.72 -4.91
CA ALA A 105 -8.55 3.40 -4.12
C ALA A 105 -8.90 4.54 -3.14
N ILE A 106 -7.90 5.22 -2.57
CA ILE A 106 -8.10 6.42 -1.75
C ILE A 106 -8.71 7.55 -2.59
N VAL A 107 -8.13 7.87 -3.74
CA VAL A 107 -8.66 8.91 -4.65
C VAL A 107 -10.10 8.61 -5.05
N MET A 108 -10.40 7.35 -5.39
CA MET A 108 -11.75 6.90 -5.73
C MET A 108 -12.72 7.02 -4.55
N CYS A 109 -12.28 6.69 -3.34
CA CYS A 109 -13.06 6.89 -2.13
C CYS A 109 -13.38 8.37 -1.90
N LEU A 110 -12.41 9.27 -2.10
CA LEU A 110 -12.59 10.72 -1.99
C LEU A 110 -13.55 11.26 -3.05
N ILE A 111 -13.41 10.83 -4.31
CA ILE A 111 -14.34 11.17 -5.39
C ILE A 111 -15.74 10.69 -5.04
N TYR A 112 -15.91 9.43 -4.65
CA TYR A 112 -17.21 8.88 -4.27
C TYR A 112 -17.86 9.69 -3.14
N ARG A 113 -17.08 10.05 -2.11
CA ARG A 113 -17.55 10.90 -1.01
C ARG A 113 -17.96 12.28 -1.49
N HIS A 114 -17.17 12.91 -2.36
CA HIS A 114 -17.48 14.22 -2.92
C HIS A 114 -18.76 14.19 -3.79
N GLN A 115 -18.91 13.15 -4.61
CA GLN A 115 -20.09 12.94 -5.46
C GLN A 115 -21.36 12.68 -4.65
N SER A 116 -21.25 12.13 -3.44
CA SER A 116 -22.40 11.91 -2.56
C SER A 116 -23.03 13.20 -2.00
N ILE A 117 -22.26 14.29 -1.96
CA ILE A 117 -22.70 15.60 -1.42
C ILE A 117 -23.26 16.51 -2.54
N ILE A 118 -22.83 16.32 -3.78
CA ILE A 118 -23.24 17.15 -4.91
C ILE A 118 -24.72 16.91 -5.28
N LEU A 119 -25.48 18.01 -5.41
CA LEU A 119 -26.88 18.00 -5.84
C LEU A 119 -27.06 17.43 -7.26
N ALA A 120 -28.19 16.75 -7.50
CA ALA A 120 -28.52 16.24 -8.83
C ALA A 120 -28.69 17.40 -9.83
N GLY A 121 -27.94 17.37 -10.95
CA GLY A 121 -28.01 18.39 -12.01
C GLY A 121 -26.78 19.31 -12.10
N HIS A 122 -25.85 19.25 -11.15
CA HIS A 122 -24.61 20.03 -11.24
C HIS A 122 -23.62 19.42 -12.25
N ARG A 123 -22.91 20.26 -13.02
CA ARG A 123 -21.93 19.82 -14.05
C ARG A 123 -20.76 18.99 -13.51
N LEU A 124 -20.51 19.06 -12.20
CA LEU A 124 -19.46 18.28 -11.51
C LEU A 124 -19.91 16.87 -11.10
N LYS A 125 -21.17 16.48 -11.38
CA LYS A 125 -21.65 15.13 -11.06
C LYS A 125 -21.21 14.14 -12.14
N PHE A 126 -20.33 13.23 -11.78
CA PHE A 126 -19.79 12.24 -12.72
C PHE A 126 -20.70 11.02 -12.85
N ASN A 127 -20.74 10.45 -14.06
CA ASN A 127 -21.38 9.16 -14.30
C ASN A 127 -20.50 8.03 -13.71
N PRO A 128 -21.08 7.01 -13.06
CA PRO A 128 -20.36 5.92 -12.43
C PRO A 128 -19.29 5.22 -13.31
N PRO A 129 -19.48 4.97 -14.62
CA PRO A 129 -18.45 4.35 -15.46
C PRO A 129 -17.21 5.24 -15.69
N LEU A 130 -17.35 6.58 -15.65
CA LEU A 130 -16.23 7.49 -15.87
C LEU A 130 -15.22 7.44 -14.72
N SER A 131 -15.67 7.09 -13.51
CA SER A 131 -14.81 6.98 -12.32
C SER A 131 -13.95 5.72 -12.35
N VAL A 132 -14.40 4.62 -12.97
CA VAL A 132 -13.69 3.32 -12.97
C VAL A 132 -12.55 3.29 -14.01
N PHE A 133 -12.70 4.06 -15.09
CA PHE A 133 -11.71 4.17 -16.16
C PHE A 133 -10.30 4.59 -15.70
N PRO A 134 -10.10 5.66 -14.90
CA PRO A 134 -8.76 6.05 -14.42
C PRO A 134 -8.13 4.98 -13.52
N THR A 135 -8.93 4.21 -12.77
CA THR A 135 -8.43 3.08 -11.97
C THR A 135 -7.82 2.00 -12.86
N TYR A 136 -8.50 1.66 -13.96
CA TYR A 136 -8.05 0.66 -14.92
C TYR A 136 -6.81 1.14 -15.69
N CYS A 137 -6.79 2.41 -16.11
CA CYS A 137 -5.63 3.01 -16.77
C CYS A 137 -4.40 3.06 -15.86
N LEU A 138 -4.55 3.45 -14.58
CA LEU A 138 -3.41 3.50 -13.66
C LEU A 138 -2.88 2.10 -13.33
N LEU A 139 -3.77 1.11 -13.20
CA LEU A 139 -3.41 -0.30 -13.05
C LEU A 139 -2.56 -0.81 -14.22
N VAL A 140 -3.00 -0.53 -15.46
CA VAL A 140 -2.27 -0.93 -16.67
C VAL A 140 -0.92 -0.20 -16.75
N PHE A 141 -0.87 1.10 -16.47
CA PHE A 141 0.38 1.88 -16.47
C PHE A 141 1.37 1.40 -15.41
N LEU A 142 0.92 1.12 -14.19
CA LEU A 142 1.79 0.66 -13.09
C LEU A 142 2.16 -0.82 -13.20
N SER A 143 1.40 -1.61 -13.97
CA SER A 143 1.74 -3.01 -14.26
C SER A 143 2.87 -3.15 -15.30
N GLN A 144 3.26 -2.07 -15.98
CA GLN A 144 4.36 -2.10 -16.93
C GLN A 144 5.69 -2.23 -16.15
N PRO A 145 6.45 -3.32 -16.31
CA PRO A 145 7.73 -3.51 -15.65
C PRO A 145 8.77 -2.59 -16.33
N GLY A 146 8.89 -1.35 -15.87
CA GLY A 146 9.77 -0.33 -16.47
C GLY A 146 10.78 0.32 -15.52
N CYS A 147 10.64 0.14 -14.21
CA CYS A 147 11.61 0.63 -13.22
C CYS A 147 12.15 -0.55 -12.41
N THR A 148 13.16 -1.22 -12.94
CA THR A 148 14.03 -2.08 -12.14
C THR A 148 14.85 -1.18 -11.23
N ILE A 149 14.54 -1.21 -9.92
CA ILE A 149 15.48 -0.76 -8.90
C ILE A 149 16.45 -1.93 -8.76
N ASP A 150 17.66 -1.76 -9.29
CA ASP A 150 18.71 -2.76 -9.13
C ASP A 150 19.17 -2.73 -7.67
N PHE A 151 18.83 -3.78 -6.92
CA PHE A 151 19.40 -4.03 -5.61
C PHE A 151 20.81 -4.61 -5.83
N VAL A 152 21.84 -3.87 -5.40
CA VAL A 152 23.25 -4.28 -5.44
C VAL A 152 23.63 -4.98 -4.16
#